data_AF-A0A7G5Z897-F1
#
_entry.id   AF-A0A7G5Z897-F1
#
_cell.length_a   1.000
_cell.length_b   1.000
_cell.length_c   1.000
_cell.angle_alpha   90.00
_cell.angle_beta   90.00
_cell.angle_gamma   90.00
#
_symmetry.space_group_name_H-M   'P 1'
#
loop_
_entity.id
_entity.type
_entity.pdbx_description
1 polymer ?
#
loop_
_entity_poly.entity_id
_entity_poly.type
_entity_poly.pdbx_seq_one_letter_code
_entity_poly.pdbx_strand_id
1 'polypeptide(L)'
;MFCDYAVEPWYYERGRNFYEDGQNYAMASLLAIAGPTLLGKTEFGALLAAFQHATKDKSVAALRELVAAARRTDWQKFPEALGPLARDAAPECLAAVAHPGVDTDAAMVVLQSLISRMEVMSDGPYRVEHDQSKNLETYHELLQRFIDHEDEIELRQTEIASFKFPLKLTEVRQVDSKASPAVQLADVMIGAALEATRVKTGQLSSGIDPDALMALYGENQFIHLTPDVDFDEQRRFRKGTQAAEVIDYFAANFGSWDRRRR
;
A
#
# COMPACT_ATOMS: atom_id res chain seq x y z
N MET A 1 2.65 -3.86 -3.33
CA MET A 1 4.02 -4.10 -2.81
C MET A 1 4.79 -5.15 -3.61
N PHE A 2 4.34 -6.41 -3.71
CA PHE A 2 5.08 -7.40 -4.53
C PHE A 2 5.26 -6.92 -5.98
N CYS A 3 4.19 -6.47 -6.64
CA CYS A 3 4.29 -5.93 -8.00
C CYS A 3 5.20 -4.70 -8.08
N ASP A 4 5.16 -3.81 -7.09
CA ASP A 4 5.95 -2.57 -7.11
C ASP A 4 7.47 -2.82 -6.95
N TYR A 5 7.89 -3.87 -6.23
CA TYR A 5 9.32 -4.09 -5.96
C TYR A 5 9.93 -5.30 -6.68
N ALA A 6 9.13 -6.34 -6.94
CA ALA A 6 9.61 -7.57 -7.58
C ALA A 6 9.28 -7.66 -9.08
N VAL A 7 8.45 -6.75 -9.60
CA VAL A 7 7.96 -6.80 -10.99
C VAL A 7 8.23 -5.49 -11.72
N GLU A 8 7.82 -4.36 -11.13
CA GLU A 8 7.88 -3.04 -11.77
C GLU A 8 9.28 -2.63 -12.26
N PRO A 9 10.38 -2.81 -11.50
CA PRO A 9 11.70 -2.33 -11.93
C PRO A 9 12.13 -2.94 -13.28
N TRP A 10 11.71 -4.19 -13.55
CA TRP A 10 11.97 -4.85 -14.82
C TRP A 10 11.29 -4.15 -16.00
N TYR A 11 10.06 -3.65 -15.82
CA TYR A 11 9.34 -2.88 -16.84
C TYR A 11 9.95 -1.49 -17.01
N TYR A 12 10.32 -0.84 -15.90
CA TYR A 12 10.97 0.47 -15.91
C TYR A 12 12.26 0.47 -16.73
N GLU A 13 13.17 -0.49 -16.47
CA GLU A 13 14.44 -0.65 -17.22
C GLU A 13 14.23 -0.95 -18.72
N ARG A 14 13.00 -1.28 -19.12
CA ARG A 14 12.62 -1.53 -20.52
C ARG A 14 11.78 -0.40 -21.12
N GLY A 15 11.75 0.76 -20.46
CA GLY A 15 11.04 1.95 -20.92
C GLY A 15 9.52 1.78 -20.92
N ARG A 16 8.98 0.93 -20.05
CA ARG A 16 7.53 0.72 -19.91
C ARG A 16 7.05 1.28 -18.58
N ASN A 17 6.04 2.16 -18.63
CA ASN A 17 5.40 2.68 -17.44
C ASN A 17 4.39 1.66 -16.90
N PHE A 18 4.79 0.88 -15.90
CA PHE A 18 3.93 -0.13 -15.25
C PHE A 18 2.82 0.48 -14.38
N TYR A 19 2.89 1.78 -14.10
CA TYR A 19 1.88 2.51 -13.35
C TYR A 19 0.83 3.17 -14.25
N GLU A 20 1.07 3.20 -15.58
CA GLU A 20 0.15 3.77 -16.55
C GLU A 20 -1.25 3.13 -16.43
N ASP A 21 -2.28 3.97 -16.31
CA ASP A 21 -3.67 3.56 -16.11
C ASP A 21 -3.89 2.54 -14.96
N GLY A 22 -2.99 2.48 -13.97
CA GLY A 22 -3.11 1.58 -12.83
C GLY A 22 -2.82 0.11 -13.11
N GLN A 23 -2.00 -0.19 -14.14
CA GLN A 23 -1.62 -1.56 -14.49
C GLN A 23 -1.03 -2.36 -13.31
N ASN A 24 -0.30 -1.72 -12.41
CA ASN A 24 0.20 -2.34 -11.18
C ASN A 24 -0.92 -2.89 -10.28
N TYR A 25 -2.04 -2.16 -10.13
CA TYR A 25 -3.21 -2.61 -9.37
C TYR A 25 -3.96 -3.73 -10.08
N ALA A 26 -4.09 -3.68 -11.40
CA ALA A 26 -4.71 -4.74 -12.18
C ALA A 26 -3.92 -6.05 -12.06
N MET A 27 -2.59 -5.98 -12.20
CA MET A 27 -1.68 -7.11 -12.02
C MET A 27 -1.77 -7.68 -10.60
N ALA A 28 -1.74 -6.82 -9.58
CA ALA A 28 -1.85 -7.24 -8.19
C ALA A 28 -3.20 -7.91 -7.89
N SER A 29 -4.30 -7.39 -8.44
CA SER A 29 -5.63 -7.98 -8.25
C SER A 29 -5.74 -9.35 -8.92
N LEU A 30 -5.22 -9.47 -10.15
CA LEU A 30 -5.18 -10.76 -10.86
C LEU A 30 -4.34 -11.80 -10.11
N LEU A 31 -3.18 -11.41 -9.58
CA LEU A 31 -2.36 -12.29 -8.74
C LEU A 31 -3.08 -12.69 -7.45
N ALA A 32 -3.76 -11.75 -6.77
CA ALA A 32 -4.45 -12.05 -5.52
C ALA A 32 -5.61 -13.04 -5.72
N ILE A 33 -6.34 -12.92 -6.82
CA ILE A 33 -7.57 -13.69 -7.08
C ILE A 33 -7.27 -15.00 -7.81
N ALA A 34 -6.50 -14.93 -8.90
CA ALA A 34 -6.23 -16.09 -9.76
C ALA A 34 -4.90 -16.78 -9.42
N GLY A 35 -3.96 -16.10 -8.74
CA GLY A 35 -2.63 -16.63 -8.42
C GLY A 35 -2.65 -17.98 -7.71
N PRO A 36 -3.44 -18.20 -6.64
CA PRO A 36 -3.50 -19.50 -5.97
C PRO A 36 -3.90 -20.67 -6.89
N THR A 37 -4.77 -20.41 -7.87
CA THR A 37 -5.23 -21.43 -8.82
C THR A 37 -4.27 -21.59 -9.99
N LEU A 38 -3.75 -20.49 -10.53
CA LEU A 38 -2.87 -20.49 -11.70
C LEU A 38 -1.46 -20.95 -11.36
N LEU A 39 -0.91 -20.51 -10.24
CA LEU A 39 0.51 -20.61 -9.90
C LEU A 39 0.83 -21.72 -8.89
N GLY A 40 -0.20 -22.42 -8.41
CA GLY A 40 -0.12 -23.38 -7.30
C GLY A 40 -0.32 -22.70 -5.95
N LYS A 41 -1.35 -23.08 -5.20
CA LYS A 41 -1.75 -22.39 -3.95
C LYS A 41 -0.64 -22.39 -2.90
N THR A 42 0.02 -23.54 -2.73
CA THR A 42 1.09 -23.71 -1.75
C THR A 42 2.35 -22.95 -2.18
N GLU A 43 2.70 -23.07 -3.46
CA GLU A 43 3.89 -22.48 -4.07
C GLU A 43 3.77 -20.96 -4.12
N PHE A 44 2.60 -20.43 -4.48
CA PHE A 44 2.30 -19.01 -4.47
C PHE A 44 2.33 -18.44 -3.05
N GLY A 45 1.76 -19.14 -2.07
CA GLY A 45 1.90 -18.77 -0.65
C GLY A 45 3.36 -18.73 -0.20
N ALA A 46 4.17 -19.72 -0.61
CA ALA A 46 5.60 -19.77 -0.31
C ALA A 46 6.39 -18.65 -1.02
N LEU A 47 6.00 -18.25 -2.23
CA LEU A 47 6.56 -17.10 -2.93
C LEU A 47 6.31 -15.79 -2.16
N LEU A 48 5.08 -15.54 -1.72
CA LEU A 48 4.74 -14.34 -0.95
C LEU A 48 5.48 -14.31 0.39
N ALA A 49 5.61 -15.46 1.06
CA ALA A 49 6.41 -15.58 2.29
C ALA A 49 7.90 -15.33 2.03
N ALA A 50 8.47 -15.86 0.95
CA ALA A 50 9.86 -15.62 0.57
C ALA A 50 10.11 -14.14 0.25
N PHE A 51 9.14 -13.45 -0.38
CA PHE A 51 9.21 -12.02 -0.63
C PHE A 51 9.22 -11.19 0.66
N GLN A 52 8.34 -11.51 1.61
CA GLN A 52 8.35 -10.89 2.93
C GLN A 52 9.65 -11.15 3.70
N HIS A 53 10.20 -12.36 3.60
CA HIS A 53 11.49 -12.68 4.21
C HIS A 53 12.64 -11.87 3.56
N ALA A 54 12.69 -11.84 2.23
CA ALA A 54 13.73 -11.14 1.47
C ALA A 54 13.71 -9.62 1.71
N THR A 55 12.53 -9.00 1.76
CA THR A 55 12.40 -7.57 2.09
C THR A 55 12.81 -7.24 3.53
N LYS A 56 12.69 -8.19 4.47
CA LYS A 56 13.12 -8.02 5.86
C LYS A 56 14.62 -8.26 6.06
N ASP A 57 15.11 -9.41 5.60
CA ASP A 57 16.47 -9.88 5.83
C ASP A 57 17.49 -9.25 4.86
N LYS A 58 17.08 -9.03 3.60
CA LYS A 58 17.85 -8.39 2.53
C LYS A 58 19.19 -9.05 2.21
N SER A 59 19.47 -10.26 2.72
CA SER A 59 20.70 -10.99 2.39
C SER A 59 20.65 -11.59 0.99
N VAL A 60 21.84 -11.86 0.44
CA VAL A 60 21.97 -12.59 -0.83
C VAL A 60 21.30 -13.97 -0.76
N ALA A 61 21.31 -14.62 0.41
CA ALA A 61 20.64 -15.91 0.61
C ALA A 61 19.12 -15.76 0.48
N ALA A 62 18.52 -14.80 1.19
CA ALA A 62 17.08 -14.55 1.14
C ALA A 62 16.61 -14.14 -0.28
N LEU A 63 17.40 -13.35 -1.01
CA LEU A 63 17.11 -13.01 -2.41
C LEU A 63 17.15 -14.24 -3.34
N ARG A 64 18.12 -15.14 -3.15
CA ARG A 64 18.20 -16.40 -3.90
C ARG A 64 17.01 -17.31 -3.60
N GLU A 65 16.57 -17.36 -2.34
CA GLU A 65 15.38 -18.10 -1.94
C GLU A 65 14.11 -17.54 -2.57
N LEU A 66 13.98 -16.21 -2.68
CA LEU A 66 12.89 -15.55 -3.39
C LEU A 66 12.83 -15.98 -4.87
N VAL A 67 13.96 -15.93 -5.57
CA VAL A 67 14.05 -16.39 -6.97
C VAL A 67 13.69 -17.88 -7.08
N ALA A 68 14.22 -18.71 -6.18
CA ALA A 68 13.90 -20.13 -6.15
C ALA A 68 12.41 -20.39 -5.87
N ALA A 69 11.77 -19.61 -5.01
CA ALA A 69 10.34 -19.70 -4.74
C ALA A 69 9.51 -19.33 -5.97
N ALA A 70 9.88 -18.27 -6.70
CA ALA A 70 9.21 -17.90 -7.95
C ALA A 70 9.30 -19.02 -8.99
N ARG A 71 10.47 -19.65 -9.13
CA ARG A 71 10.69 -20.78 -10.07
C ARG A 71 9.93 -22.05 -9.72
N ARG A 72 9.54 -22.25 -8.46
CA ARG A 72 8.74 -23.40 -8.02
C ARG A 72 7.26 -23.28 -8.34
N THR A 73 6.77 -22.05 -8.56
CA THR A 73 5.39 -21.84 -9.05
C THR A 73 5.27 -22.26 -10.51
N ASP A 74 4.03 -22.40 -11.00
CA ASP A 74 3.75 -22.54 -12.44
C ASP A 74 3.89 -21.18 -13.18
N TRP A 75 5.00 -20.47 -12.98
CA TRP A 75 5.21 -19.09 -13.42
C TRP A 75 5.05 -18.89 -14.93
N GLN A 76 5.22 -19.93 -15.75
CA GLN A 76 5.02 -19.89 -17.19
C GLN A 76 3.55 -19.65 -17.58
N LYS A 77 2.60 -19.89 -16.67
CA LYS A 77 1.18 -19.54 -16.88
C LYS A 77 0.91 -18.06 -16.71
N PHE A 78 1.80 -17.33 -16.04
CA PHE A 78 1.70 -15.88 -15.89
C PHE A 78 3.08 -15.21 -15.92
N PRO A 79 3.78 -15.28 -17.06
CA PRO A 79 5.16 -14.84 -17.18
C PRO A 79 5.33 -13.31 -17.05
N GLU A 80 4.28 -12.53 -17.30
CA GLU A 80 4.29 -11.07 -17.15
C GLU A 80 4.48 -10.64 -15.71
N ALA A 81 3.94 -11.41 -14.75
CA ALA A 81 4.03 -11.16 -13.33
C ALA A 81 5.27 -11.80 -12.70
N LEU A 82 5.56 -13.07 -13.06
CA LEU A 82 6.58 -13.86 -12.38
C LEU A 82 7.87 -14.02 -13.18
N GLY A 83 7.87 -13.76 -14.48
CA GLY A 83 9.06 -13.79 -15.34
C GLY A 83 10.22 -12.94 -14.84
N PRO A 84 10.01 -11.70 -14.35
CA PRO A 84 11.10 -10.87 -13.81
C PRO A 84 11.94 -11.60 -12.75
N LEU A 85 11.30 -12.33 -11.83
CA LEU A 85 12.02 -13.14 -10.84
C LEU A 85 12.41 -14.52 -11.37
N ALA A 86 11.45 -15.27 -11.91
CA ALA A 86 11.61 -16.70 -12.19
C ALA A 86 12.52 -16.97 -13.40
N ARG A 87 12.30 -16.23 -14.50
CA ARG A 87 13.06 -16.37 -15.75
C ARG A 87 14.35 -15.58 -15.67
N ASP A 88 14.24 -14.29 -15.38
CA ASP A 88 15.34 -13.34 -15.59
C ASP A 88 16.20 -13.16 -14.33
N ALA A 89 15.68 -13.53 -13.15
CA ALA A 89 16.31 -13.21 -11.86
C ALA A 89 16.79 -11.75 -11.84
N ALA A 90 15.91 -10.86 -12.29
CA ALA A 90 16.22 -9.51 -12.72
C ALA A 90 16.98 -8.75 -11.62
N PRO A 91 18.24 -8.30 -11.87
CA PRO A 91 19.03 -7.62 -10.85
C PRO A 91 18.37 -6.34 -10.36
N GLU A 92 17.66 -5.61 -11.22
CA GLU A 92 16.89 -4.41 -10.89
C GLU A 92 15.79 -4.69 -9.85
N CYS A 93 15.03 -5.78 -10.02
CA CYS A 93 14.01 -6.19 -9.03
C CYS A 93 14.63 -6.65 -7.72
N LEU A 94 15.73 -7.42 -7.78
CA LEU A 94 16.41 -7.89 -6.57
C LEU A 94 17.07 -6.74 -5.79
N ALA A 95 17.62 -5.74 -6.50
CA ALA A 95 18.16 -4.54 -5.91
C ALA A 95 17.06 -3.70 -5.24
N ALA A 96 15.89 -3.56 -5.88
CA ALA A 96 14.74 -2.88 -5.29
C ALA A 96 14.27 -3.57 -4.00
N VAL A 97 14.13 -4.91 -4.01
CA VAL A 97 13.76 -5.70 -2.81
C VAL A 97 14.79 -5.55 -1.69
N ALA A 98 16.08 -5.50 -2.03
CA ALA A 98 17.16 -5.33 -1.06
C ALA A 98 17.37 -3.88 -0.60
N HIS A 99 16.70 -2.90 -1.23
CA HIS A 99 16.92 -1.49 -0.95
C HIS A 99 16.63 -1.19 0.53
N PRO A 100 17.50 -0.41 1.22
CA PRO A 100 17.36 -0.24 2.65
C PRO A 100 16.03 0.30 3.17
N GLY A 101 15.41 1.19 2.39
CA GLY A 101 14.13 1.83 2.67
C GLY A 101 12.90 1.05 2.19
N VAL A 102 13.07 -0.14 1.61
CA VAL A 102 11.96 -1.00 1.18
C VAL A 102 11.61 -1.99 2.28
N ASP A 103 10.32 -2.09 2.57
CA ASP A 103 9.72 -3.10 3.42
C ASP A 103 8.26 -3.37 2.99
N THR A 104 7.57 -4.23 3.74
CA THR A 104 6.17 -4.57 3.49
C THR A 104 5.21 -3.92 4.49
N ASP A 105 5.61 -2.85 5.15
CA ASP A 105 4.72 -2.11 6.04
C ASP A 105 3.80 -1.20 5.22
N ALA A 106 2.51 -1.49 5.26
CA ALA A 106 1.50 -0.70 4.57
C ALA A 106 1.12 0.59 5.32
N ALA A 107 1.64 0.82 6.53
CA ALA A 107 1.25 1.96 7.37
C ALA A 107 1.42 3.30 6.63
N MET A 108 2.52 3.49 5.90
CA MET A 108 2.73 4.74 5.16
C MET A 108 1.68 4.94 4.07
N VAL A 109 1.36 3.91 3.28
CA VAL A 109 0.33 3.97 2.23
C VAL A 109 -1.03 4.30 2.82
N VAL A 110 -1.36 3.71 3.97
CA VAL A 110 -2.61 3.98 4.70
C VAL A 110 -2.63 5.42 5.21
N LEU A 111 -1.56 5.90 5.84
CA LEU A 111 -1.43 7.27 6.34
C LEU A 111 -1.57 8.29 5.21
N GLN A 112 -0.90 8.05 4.09
CA GLN A 112 -1.01 8.86 2.89
C GLN A 112 -2.44 8.95 2.37
N SER A 113 -3.13 7.82 2.31
CA SER A 113 -4.52 7.76 1.86
C SER A 113 -5.46 8.50 2.82
N LEU A 114 -5.22 8.39 4.13
CA LEU A 114 -5.95 9.12 5.16
C LEU A 114 -5.74 10.64 5.04
N ILE A 115 -4.48 11.07 4.87
CA ILE A 115 -4.15 12.49 4.67
C ILE A 115 -4.85 13.02 3.42
N SER A 116 -4.68 12.36 2.26
CA SER A 116 -5.33 12.76 1.01
C SER A 116 -6.86 12.89 1.18
N ARG A 117 -7.49 11.95 1.90
CA ARG A 117 -8.93 12.02 2.16
C ARG A 117 -9.31 13.18 3.09
N MET A 118 -8.58 13.40 4.18
CA MET A 118 -8.85 14.49 5.12
C MET A 118 -8.60 15.87 4.49
N GLU A 119 -7.62 15.99 3.59
CA GLU A 119 -7.38 17.21 2.80
C GLU A 119 -8.59 17.58 1.94
N VAL A 120 -9.27 16.59 1.36
CA VAL A 120 -10.51 16.79 0.58
C VAL A 120 -11.69 17.14 1.50
N MET A 121 -11.78 16.49 2.67
CA MET A 121 -12.91 16.66 3.60
C MET A 121 -12.85 17.95 4.43
N SER A 122 -11.67 18.53 4.64
CA SER A 122 -11.48 19.67 5.51
C SER A 122 -11.57 20.99 4.74
N ASP A 123 -12.44 21.90 5.18
CA ASP A 123 -12.55 23.24 4.58
C ASP A 123 -11.36 24.16 4.90
N GLY A 124 -10.57 23.82 5.93
CA GLY A 124 -9.45 24.62 6.41
C GLY A 124 -8.41 23.78 7.17
N PRO A 125 -7.49 24.45 7.90
CA PRO A 125 -6.44 23.78 8.64
C PRO A 125 -6.99 22.77 9.65
N TYR A 126 -6.35 21.60 9.75
CA TYR A 126 -6.78 20.55 10.66
C TYR A 126 -5.60 19.87 11.35
N ARG A 127 -5.90 19.22 12.48
CA ARG A 127 -4.96 18.38 13.23
C ARG A 127 -5.49 16.96 13.35
N VAL A 128 -4.58 16.00 13.48
CA VAL A 128 -4.91 14.60 13.70
C VAL A 128 -4.45 14.18 15.09
N GLU A 129 -5.38 13.65 15.88
CA GLU A 129 -5.09 12.95 17.13
C GLU A 129 -5.21 11.44 16.86
N HIS A 130 -4.18 10.69 17.23
CA HIS A 130 -4.14 9.23 17.06
C HIS A 130 -3.74 8.57 18.38
N ASP A 131 -4.18 7.32 18.60
CA ASP A 131 -3.69 6.53 19.73
C ASP A 131 -2.16 6.30 19.65
N GLN A 132 -1.54 5.90 20.74
CA GLN A 132 -0.12 5.61 20.75
C GLN A 132 0.21 4.42 19.81
N SER A 133 1.07 4.66 18.83
CA SER A 133 1.44 3.71 17.79
C SER A 133 2.92 3.80 17.44
N LYS A 134 3.63 2.69 17.62
CA LYS A 134 5.05 2.57 17.21
C LYS A 134 5.26 2.86 15.73
N ASN A 135 4.27 2.55 14.88
CA ASN A 135 4.35 2.87 13.46
C ASN A 135 4.31 4.39 13.25
N LEU A 136 3.41 5.11 13.92
CA LEU A 136 3.40 6.57 13.85
C LEU A 136 4.65 7.21 14.43
N GLU A 137 5.18 6.68 15.53
CA GLU A 137 6.48 7.13 16.05
C GLU A 137 7.59 6.98 15.00
N THR A 138 7.55 5.88 14.25
CA THR A 138 8.52 5.60 13.18
C THR A 138 8.40 6.63 12.06
N TYR A 139 7.18 6.97 11.62
CA TYR A 139 6.95 7.89 10.49
C TYR A 139 6.84 9.37 10.88
N HIS A 140 6.91 9.72 12.16
CA HIS A 140 6.66 11.09 12.64
C HIS A 140 7.53 12.15 11.96
N GLU A 141 8.83 11.86 11.77
CA GLU A 141 9.74 12.78 11.08
C GLU A 141 9.37 13.01 9.61
N LEU A 142 8.91 11.95 8.92
CA LEU A 142 8.45 12.05 7.55
C LEU A 142 7.13 12.82 7.45
N LEU A 143 6.19 12.57 8.37
CA LEU A 143 4.93 13.31 8.45
C LEU A 143 5.17 14.79 8.72
N GLN A 144 6.10 15.14 9.61
CA GLN A 144 6.47 16.52 9.86
C GLN A 144 7.04 17.18 8.61
N ARG A 145 7.90 16.48 7.86
CA ARG A 145 8.39 16.98 6.56
C ARG A 145 7.27 17.24 5.56
N PHE A 146 6.22 16.42 5.53
CA PHE A 146 5.06 16.69 4.67
C PHE A 146 4.31 17.94 5.13
N ILE A 147 4.11 18.10 6.44
CA ILE A 147 3.43 19.27 7.02
C ILE A 147 4.20 20.56 6.71
N ASP A 148 5.53 20.52 6.83
CA ASP A 148 6.42 21.66 6.62
C ASP A 148 6.75 21.91 5.14
N HIS A 149 6.23 21.09 4.21
CA HIS A 149 6.55 21.20 2.79
C HIS A 149 5.73 22.31 2.12
N GLU A 150 6.43 23.33 1.62
CA GLU A 150 5.80 24.56 1.12
C GLU A 150 5.65 24.62 -0.41
N ASP A 151 6.24 23.69 -1.17
CA ASP A 151 6.11 23.73 -2.64
C ASP A 151 4.64 23.56 -3.05
N GLU A 152 4.17 24.43 -3.95
CA GLU A 152 2.84 24.32 -4.52
C GLU A 152 2.82 23.28 -5.64
N ILE A 153 2.19 22.14 -5.37
CA ILE A 153 2.00 21.08 -6.35
C ILE A 153 0.69 20.34 -6.12
N GLU A 154 0.10 19.85 -7.20
CA GLU A 154 -0.99 18.88 -7.16
C GLU A 154 -0.71 17.76 -8.16
N LEU A 155 -0.72 16.51 -7.67
CA LEU A 155 -0.50 15.31 -8.47
C LEU A 155 -1.70 14.38 -8.33
N ARG A 156 -2.33 14.05 -9.45
CA ARG A 156 -3.53 13.21 -9.47
C ARG A 156 -3.19 11.74 -9.27
N GLN A 157 -3.80 11.09 -8.28
CA GLN A 157 -3.67 9.64 -8.08
C GLN A 157 -4.83 8.85 -8.69
N THR A 158 -6.05 9.34 -8.53
CA THR A 158 -7.27 8.72 -9.05
C THR A 158 -8.26 9.80 -9.48
N GLU A 159 -9.49 9.43 -9.84
CA GLU A 159 -10.59 10.38 -10.05
C GLU A 159 -10.95 11.18 -8.79
N ILE A 160 -10.79 10.59 -7.60
CA ILE A 160 -11.25 11.16 -6.33
C ILE A 160 -10.13 11.49 -5.35
N ALA A 161 -8.86 11.28 -5.74
CA ALA A 161 -7.70 11.49 -4.89
C ALA A 161 -6.56 12.19 -5.64
N SER A 162 -6.01 13.22 -5.00
CA SER A 162 -4.77 13.87 -5.38
C SER A 162 -3.85 14.04 -4.17
N PHE A 163 -2.55 14.15 -4.43
CA PHE A 163 -1.59 14.67 -3.48
C PHE A 163 -1.41 16.15 -3.74
N LYS A 164 -1.59 16.97 -2.70
CA LYS A 164 -1.47 18.41 -2.79
C LYS A 164 -0.54 18.93 -1.69
N PHE A 165 0.33 19.85 -2.05
CA PHE A 165 1.10 20.66 -1.11
C PHE A 165 0.89 22.17 -1.40
N PRO A 166 1.02 23.05 -0.39
CA PRO A 166 1.13 22.72 1.04
C PRO A 166 -0.12 22.03 1.59
N LEU A 167 0.04 21.22 2.65
CA LEU A 167 -1.06 20.53 3.31
C LEU A 167 -1.89 21.49 4.17
N LYS A 168 -3.19 21.20 4.35
CA LYS A 168 -4.02 21.79 5.41
C LYS A 168 -3.73 21.14 6.77
N LEU A 169 -3.20 19.92 6.79
CA LEU A 169 -2.73 19.25 8.00
C LEU A 169 -1.62 20.07 8.67
N THR A 170 -1.85 20.50 9.91
CA THR A 170 -0.89 21.31 10.69
C THR A 170 -0.16 20.53 11.78
N GLU A 171 -0.72 19.40 12.22
CA GLU A 171 -0.16 18.62 13.32
C GLU A 171 -0.68 17.18 13.32
N VAL A 172 0.21 16.22 13.58
CA VAL A 172 -0.15 14.85 13.97
C VAL A 172 0.36 14.59 15.38
N ARG A 173 -0.56 14.36 16.32
CA ARG A 173 -0.27 14.14 17.73
C ARG A 173 -0.75 12.77 18.19
N GLN A 174 0.07 12.10 19.01
CA GLN A 174 -0.31 10.89 19.70
C GLN A 174 -0.88 11.20 21.10
N VAL A 175 -1.97 10.55 21.47
CA VAL A 175 -2.66 10.72 22.76
C VAL A 175 -2.92 9.35 23.39
N ASP A 176 -3.04 9.31 24.72
CA ASP A 176 -3.47 8.09 25.43
C ASP A 176 -4.97 7.90 25.18
N SER A 177 -5.36 6.79 24.53
CA SER A 177 -6.75 6.43 24.29
C SER A 177 -7.59 6.44 25.57
N LYS A 178 -7.04 6.13 26.76
CA LYS A 178 -7.80 6.20 28.02
C LYS A 178 -8.21 7.62 28.41
N ALA A 179 -7.52 8.62 27.88
CA ALA A 179 -7.74 10.04 28.17
C ALA A 179 -8.43 10.81 27.01
N SER A 180 -8.68 10.17 25.86
CA SER A 180 -9.31 10.82 24.70
C SER A 180 -10.61 10.10 24.29
N PRO A 181 -11.79 10.67 24.60
CA PRO A 181 -13.08 10.11 24.14
C PRO A 181 -13.19 9.99 22.61
N ALA A 182 -12.53 10.88 21.87
CA ALA A 182 -12.52 10.83 20.41
C ALA A 182 -11.77 9.60 19.89
N VAL A 183 -10.61 9.28 20.47
CA VAL A 183 -9.85 8.06 20.13
C VAL A 183 -10.60 6.81 20.56
N GLN A 184 -11.22 6.80 21.74
CA GLN A 184 -12.06 5.68 22.19
C GLN A 184 -13.21 5.39 21.22
N LEU A 185 -13.86 6.44 20.70
CA LEU A 185 -14.91 6.28 19.70
C LEU A 185 -14.34 5.69 18.41
N ALA A 186 -13.18 6.18 17.95
CA ALA A 186 -12.51 5.64 16.77
C ALA A 186 -12.18 4.15 16.94
N ASP A 187 -11.69 3.73 18.12
CA ASP A 187 -11.40 2.33 18.44
C ASP A 187 -12.63 1.44 18.39
N VAL A 188 -13.77 1.91 18.91
CA VAL A 188 -15.05 1.18 18.83
C VAL A 188 -15.50 1.04 17.38
N MET A 189 -15.41 2.11 16.59
CA MET A 189 -15.82 2.10 15.18
C MET A 189 -14.97 1.13 14.36
N ILE A 190 -13.63 1.24 14.43
CA ILE A 190 -12.74 0.35 13.68
C ILE A 190 -12.84 -1.10 14.19
N GLY A 191 -13.01 -1.31 15.50
CA GLY A 191 -13.23 -2.63 16.09
C GLY A 191 -14.47 -3.32 15.52
N ALA A 192 -15.59 -2.59 15.45
CA ALA A 192 -16.83 -3.10 14.86
C ALA A 192 -16.65 -3.41 13.35
N ALA A 193 -15.99 -2.52 12.60
CA ALA A 193 -15.75 -2.72 11.17
C ALA A 193 -14.85 -3.93 10.89
N LEU A 194 -13.83 -4.16 11.72
CA LEU A 194 -12.95 -5.33 11.64
C LEU A 194 -13.71 -6.63 11.94
N GLU A 195 -14.57 -6.65 12.96
CA GLU A 195 -15.40 -7.81 13.29
C GLU A 195 -16.34 -8.15 12.14
N ALA A 196 -17.11 -7.17 11.65
CA ALA A 196 -18.01 -7.32 10.51
C ALA A 196 -17.28 -7.82 9.25
N THR A 197 -16.09 -7.29 8.97
CA THR A 197 -15.28 -7.73 7.82
C THR A 197 -14.85 -9.19 7.97
N ARG A 198 -14.48 -9.63 9.17
CA ARG A 198 -14.13 -11.02 9.44
C ARG A 198 -15.32 -11.97 9.31
N VAL A 199 -16.52 -11.53 9.69
CA VAL A 199 -17.77 -12.28 9.45
C VAL A 199 -18.04 -12.38 7.95
N LYS A 200 -18.01 -11.25 7.22
CA LYS A 200 -18.25 -11.18 5.78
C LYS A 200 -17.27 -12.03 4.96
N THR A 201 -16.02 -12.13 5.41
CA THR A 201 -14.97 -12.93 4.74
C THR A 201 -14.94 -14.39 5.20
N GLY A 202 -15.86 -14.81 6.09
CA GLY A 202 -15.94 -16.18 6.61
C GLY A 202 -14.80 -16.56 7.57
N GLN A 203 -14.03 -15.58 8.05
CA GLN A 203 -13.01 -15.77 9.09
C GLN A 203 -13.63 -15.92 10.49
N LEU A 204 -14.83 -15.38 10.68
CA LEU A 204 -15.67 -15.58 11.87
C LEU A 204 -17.03 -16.15 11.46
N SER A 205 -17.52 -17.14 12.22
CA SER A 205 -18.81 -17.78 11.96
C SER A 205 -20.02 -16.98 12.41
N SER A 206 -19.82 -16.00 13.29
CA SER A 206 -20.87 -15.15 13.88
C SER A 206 -20.26 -13.87 14.44
N GLY A 207 -21.05 -12.80 14.52
CA GLY A 207 -20.66 -11.50 15.06
C GLY A 207 -21.65 -10.42 14.65
N ILE A 208 -21.21 -9.17 14.64
CA ILE A 208 -21.96 -8.03 14.09
C ILE A 208 -22.37 -8.31 12.63
N ASP A 209 -23.64 -8.03 12.30
CA ASP A 209 -24.15 -8.11 10.93
C ASP A 209 -23.38 -7.13 10.02
N PRO A 210 -22.63 -7.63 9.01
CA PRO A 210 -21.81 -6.78 8.17
C PRO A 210 -22.62 -5.77 7.37
N ASP A 211 -23.78 -6.16 6.83
CA ASP A 211 -24.54 -5.28 5.94
C ASP A 211 -25.23 -4.17 6.75
N ALA A 212 -25.76 -4.52 7.93
CA ALA A 212 -26.32 -3.54 8.85
C ALA A 212 -25.27 -2.53 9.37
N LEU A 213 -24.06 -3.00 9.70
CA LEU A 213 -22.99 -2.12 10.16
C LEU A 213 -22.50 -1.21 9.03
N MET A 214 -22.23 -1.76 7.84
CA MET A 214 -21.70 -0.98 6.71
C MET A 214 -22.66 0.12 6.27
N ALA A 215 -23.98 -0.10 6.40
CA ALA A 215 -24.99 0.92 6.12
C ALA A 215 -24.96 2.13 7.08
N LEU A 216 -24.27 2.03 8.23
CA LEU A 216 -24.10 3.16 9.17
C LEU A 216 -22.94 4.08 8.78
N TYR A 217 -22.02 3.61 7.94
CA TYR A 217 -20.92 4.41 7.44
C TYR A 217 -21.34 5.15 6.16
N GLY A 218 -20.90 6.38 6.02
CA GLY A 218 -20.99 7.09 4.74
C GLY A 218 -20.11 6.42 3.69
N GLU A 219 -20.52 6.47 2.42
CA GLU A 219 -19.78 5.85 1.29
C GLU A 219 -18.30 6.26 1.24
N ASN A 220 -17.97 7.42 1.77
CA ASN A 220 -16.62 7.99 1.76
C ASN A 220 -15.83 7.81 3.07
N GLN A 221 -16.29 6.95 3.99
CA GLN A 221 -15.66 6.72 5.29
C GLN A 221 -14.79 5.45 5.34
N PHE A 222 -14.76 4.67 4.27
CA PHE A 222 -13.85 3.53 4.14
C PHE A 222 -12.79 3.78 3.08
N ILE A 223 -11.55 3.49 3.45
CA ILE A 223 -10.43 3.36 2.52
C ILE A 223 -10.01 1.89 2.57
N HIS A 224 -10.11 1.19 1.45
CA HIS A 224 -9.74 -0.21 1.37
C HIS A 224 -8.80 -0.50 0.21
N LEU A 225 -7.94 -1.50 0.41
CA LEU A 225 -7.04 -2.05 -0.60
C LEU A 225 -7.47 -3.49 -0.87
N THR A 226 -8.66 -3.67 -1.42
CA THR A 226 -9.16 -4.99 -1.80
C THR A 226 -8.87 -5.27 -3.27
N PRO A 227 -8.49 -6.49 -3.64
CA PRO A 227 -8.47 -6.92 -5.03
C PRO A 227 -9.83 -6.69 -5.69
N ASP A 228 -9.82 -6.31 -6.96
CA ASP A 228 -11.03 -6.11 -7.76
C ASP A 228 -10.90 -6.85 -9.11
N VAL A 229 -12.01 -7.41 -9.58
CA VAL A 229 -12.12 -8.11 -10.88
C VAL A 229 -12.70 -7.23 -11.98
N ASP A 230 -13.28 -6.08 -11.64
CA ASP A 230 -13.77 -5.12 -12.64
C ASP A 230 -12.59 -4.29 -13.19
N PHE A 231 -11.80 -4.91 -14.07
CA PHE A 231 -10.60 -4.30 -14.62
C PHE A 231 -10.91 -3.07 -15.49
N ASP A 232 -12.06 -3.03 -16.14
CA ASP A 232 -12.47 -1.89 -16.96
C ASP A 232 -12.79 -0.69 -16.05
N GLU A 233 -13.50 -0.91 -14.95
CA GLU A 233 -13.74 0.12 -13.94
C GLU A 233 -12.43 0.58 -13.29
N GLN A 234 -11.58 -0.35 -12.86
CA GLN A 234 -10.30 -0.03 -12.23
C GLN A 234 -9.39 0.79 -13.15
N ARG A 235 -9.39 0.49 -14.45
CA ARG A 235 -8.66 1.24 -15.47
C ARG A 235 -9.26 2.62 -15.67
N ARG A 236 -10.58 2.73 -15.76
CA ARG A 236 -11.28 4.03 -15.87
C ARG A 236 -10.95 4.92 -14.68
N PHE A 237 -11.07 4.39 -13.47
CA PHE A 237 -10.84 5.10 -12.21
C PHE A 237 -9.41 5.64 -12.07
N ARG A 238 -8.43 4.99 -12.72
CA ARG A 238 -7.00 5.37 -12.71
C ARG A 238 -6.52 6.00 -14.02
N LYS A 239 -7.43 6.26 -14.96
CA LYS A 239 -7.07 6.87 -16.24
C LYS A 239 -6.48 8.26 -16.02
N GLY A 240 -5.29 8.48 -16.59
CA GLY A 240 -4.57 9.74 -16.43
C GLY A 240 -4.05 9.99 -15.01
N THR A 241 -3.83 8.92 -14.24
CA THR A 241 -3.08 8.98 -12.99
C THR A 241 -1.64 9.42 -13.24
N GLN A 242 -1.08 10.16 -12.30
CA GLN A 242 0.30 10.63 -12.27
C GLN A 242 1.13 9.84 -11.25
N ALA A 243 0.88 8.54 -11.14
CA ALA A 243 1.49 7.70 -10.11
C ALA A 243 3.02 7.64 -10.22
N ALA A 244 3.57 7.63 -11.43
CA ALA A 244 5.02 7.67 -11.64
C ALA A 244 5.61 9.02 -11.19
N GLU A 245 4.94 10.12 -11.53
CA GLU A 245 5.33 11.47 -11.14
C GLU A 245 5.23 11.68 -9.62
N VAL A 246 4.25 11.06 -8.95
CA VAL A 246 4.18 11.03 -7.49
C VAL A 246 5.41 10.33 -6.91
N ILE A 247 5.80 9.18 -7.46
CA ILE A 247 6.98 8.45 -6.99
C ILE A 247 8.24 9.31 -7.17
N ASP A 248 8.43 9.91 -8.35
CA ASP A 248 9.57 10.77 -8.65
C ASP A 248 9.62 11.99 -7.74
N TYR A 249 8.47 12.64 -7.53
CA TYR A 249 8.36 13.81 -6.66
C TYR A 249 8.69 13.46 -5.21
N PHE A 250 8.16 12.36 -4.70
CA PHE A 250 8.43 11.93 -3.33
C PHE A 250 9.89 11.49 -3.15
N ALA A 251 10.47 10.82 -4.14
CA ALA A 251 11.88 10.45 -4.11
C ALA A 251 12.78 11.69 -4.07
N ALA A 252 12.49 12.71 -4.88
CA ALA A 252 13.26 13.95 -4.95
C ALA A 252 13.18 14.78 -3.65
N ASN A 253 11.99 14.88 -3.03
CA ASN A 253 11.76 15.77 -1.90
C ASN A 253 11.88 15.08 -0.53
N PHE A 254 11.59 13.78 -0.46
CA PHE A 254 11.50 13.03 0.79
C PHE A 254 12.36 11.76 0.83
N GLY A 255 12.95 11.34 -0.29
CA GLY A 255 13.73 10.10 -0.40
C GLY A 255 14.99 10.04 0.46
N SER A 256 15.45 11.18 0.99
CA SER A 256 16.58 11.24 1.94
C SER A 256 16.20 10.77 3.36
N TRP A 257 14.93 10.51 3.63
CA TRP A 257 14.47 10.08 4.95
C TRP A 257 14.81 8.59 5.17
N ASP A 258 15.59 8.31 6.22
CA ASP A 258 16.01 6.95 6.57
C ASP A 258 15.27 6.46 7.81
N ARG A 259 14.38 5.49 7.59
CA ARG A 259 13.58 4.80 8.61
C ARG A 259 14.43 4.18 9.73
N ARG A 260 15.72 3.90 9.50
CA ARG A 260 16.62 3.19 10.43
C ARG A 260 17.45 4.09 11.34
N ARG A 261 17.27 5.40 11.31
CA ARG A 261 18.01 6.31 12.21
C ARG A 261 17.57 6.27 13.68
N ARG A 262 16.84 5.23 14.11
CA ARG A 262 16.46 4.98 15.51
C ARG A 262 16.64 3.52 15.88
#